data_AF-A0A493TH60-F1
#
_entry.id   AF-A0A493TH60-F1
#
_cell.length_a   1.000
_cell.length_b   1.000
_cell.length_c   1.000
_cell.angle_alpha   90.00
_cell.angle_beta   90.00
_cell.angle_gamma   90.00
#
_symmetry.space_group_name_H-M   'P 1'
#
loop_
_entity.id
_entity.type
_entity.pdbx_description
1 polymer ?
#
loop_
_entity_poly.entity_id
_entity_poly.type
_entity_poly.pdbx_seq_one_letter_code
_entity_poly.pdbx_strand_id
1 'polypeptide(L)'
;MVTPPLPWHRAVVYMLYGVLAVLGSMGLVYLMIVLSHCLVLYSVALAKQKWLCFVAGLCCLASFKLEPFSSWQSGFVTGAFDLQDVLFYGGCGFTIMRCMSFALESCERKEGIYSIFDLLKYNFYLPFFFFGPVMTFDQFHAQVSVPRDLSLMRNIRVHALLHVGAVIAVDIFFHFFYILTLPSDLKFVNPGLAYSNLVYDWVKAAVMFGVTNTIARLDHLDPPQPPKCITMLYVFAET
;
A
#
# COMPACT_ATOMS: atom_id res chain seq x y z
N MET A 1 14.32 33.41 -0.61
CA MET A 1 13.13 32.94 0.14
C MET A 1 12.27 32.16 -0.83
N VAL A 2 12.29 30.83 -0.75
CA VAL A 2 11.38 29.99 -1.55
C VAL A 2 10.08 29.94 -0.79
N THR A 3 9.02 30.54 -1.34
CA THR A 3 7.67 30.40 -0.81
C THR A 3 7.31 28.91 -0.82
N PRO A 4 6.88 28.32 0.30
CA PRO A 4 6.40 26.94 0.28
C PRO A 4 5.20 26.89 -0.67
N PRO A 5 5.14 25.91 -1.59
CA PRO A 5 3.96 25.75 -2.44
C PRO A 5 2.73 25.57 -1.55
N LEU A 6 1.60 26.17 -1.93
CA LEU A 6 0.34 26.01 -1.20
C LEU A 6 0.06 24.50 -1.00
N PRO A 7 -0.43 24.09 0.18
CA PRO A 7 -0.55 22.68 0.55
C PRO A 7 -1.33 21.83 -0.47
N TRP A 8 -2.27 22.44 -1.18
CA TRP A 8 -3.04 21.81 -2.26
C TRP A 8 -2.22 21.36 -3.47
N HIS A 9 -1.15 22.08 -3.84
CA HIS A 9 -0.28 21.68 -4.97
C HIS A 9 0.51 20.41 -4.63
N ARG A 10 0.86 20.21 -3.36
CA ARG A 10 1.67 19.07 -2.93
C ARG A 10 0.94 17.74 -3.13
N ALA A 11 -0.32 17.65 -2.69
CA ALA A 11 -1.12 16.44 -2.85
C ALA A 11 -1.31 16.06 -4.34
N VAL A 12 -1.48 17.07 -5.20
CA VAL A 12 -1.59 16.88 -6.66
C VAL A 12 -0.27 16.39 -7.24
N VAL A 13 0.88 16.92 -6.79
CA VAL A 13 2.21 16.43 -7.22
C VAL A 13 2.41 14.97 -6.83
N TYR A 14 2.04 14.57 -5.61
CA TYR A 14 2.11 13.16 -5.19
C TYR A 14 1.24 12.25 -6.04
N MET A 15 0.00 12.67 -6.33
CA MET A 15 -0.90 11.96 -7.22
C MET A 15 -0.31 11.79 -8.61
N LEU A 16 0.19 12.86 -9.23
CA LEU A 16 0.78 12.84 -10.57
C LEU A 16 2.02 11.95 -10.61
N TYR A 17 2.88 12.04 -9.59
CA TYR A 17 4.05 11.18 -9.46
C TYR A 17 3.66 9.70 -9.35
N GLY A 18 2.66 9.37 -8.53
CA GLY A 18 2.16 8.00 -8.42
C GLY A 18 1.54 7.48 -9.71
N VAL A 19 0.72 8.29 -10.41
CA VAL A 19 0.14 7.93 -11.71
C VAL A 19 1.24 7.65 -12.74
N LEU A 20 2.24 8.53 -12.83
CA LEU A 20 3.37 8.36 -13.76
C LEU A 20 4.22 7.13 -13.41
N ALA A 21 4.49 6.89 -12.13
CA ALA A 21 5.23 5.73 -11.68
C ALA A 21 4.48 4.42 -11.97
N VAL A 22 3.16 4.38 -11.75
CA VAL A 22 2.31 3.23 -12.08
C VAL A 22 2.25 3.01 -13.59
N LEU A 23 2.08 4.08 -14.37
CA LEU A 23 2.08 4.00 -15.83
C LEU A 23 3.41 3.49 -16.38
N GLY A 24 4.54 3.97 -15.84
CA GLY A 24 5.87 3.56 -16.27
C GLY A 24 6.26 2.14 -15.84
N SER A 25 5.75 1.65 -14.71
CA SER A 25 6.09 0.32 -14.17
C SER A 25 5.16 -0.79 -14.66
N MET A 26 3.84 -0.55 -14.67
CA MET A 26 2.82 -1.57 -14.95
C MET A 26 2.10 -1.36 -16.30
N GLY A 27 2.30 -0.21 -16.93
CA GLY A 27 1.66 0.14 -18.21
C GLY A 27 0.25 0.72 -18.08
N LEU A 28 -0.29 1.11 -19.24
CA LEU A 28 -1.56 1.82 -19.34
C LEU A 28 -2.75 0.95 -18.93
N VAL A 29 -2.75 -0.34 -19.27
CA VAL A 29 -3.91 -1.19 -19.01
C VAL A 29 -4.12 -1.39 -17.50
N TYR A 30 -3.05 -1.63 -16.76
CA TYR A 30 -3.11 -1.70 -15.30
C TYR A 30 -3.63 -0.40 -14.68
N LEU A 31 -3.14 0.75 -15.15
CA LEU A 31 -3.62 2.05 -14.69
C LEU A 31 -5.13 2.21 -14.93
N MET A 32 -5.64 1.77 -16.09
CA MET A 32 -7.08 1.80 -16.39
C MET A 32 -7.89 0.88 -15.48
N ILE A 33 -7.37 -0.30 -15.14
CA ILE A 33 -8.01 -1.21 -14.18
C ILE A 33 -8.13 -0.52 -12.80
N VAL A 34 -7.04 0.06 -12.30
CA VAL A 34 -7.02 0.79 -11.02
C VAL A 34 -8.01 1.95 -11.03
N LEU A 35 -8.02 2.77 -12.08
CA LEU A 35 -8.96 3.89 -12.24
C LEU A 35 -10.42 3.41 -12.31
N SER A 36 -10.68 2.28 -12.96
CA SER A 36 -12.03 1.69 -13.03
C SER A 36 -12.53 1.28 -11.66
N HIS A 37 -11.70 0.66 -10.81
CA HIS A 37 -12.06 0.34 -9.43
C HIS A 37 -12.33 1.59 -8.59
N CYS A 38 -11.52 2.65 -8.76
CA CYS A 38 -11.78 3.94 -8.11
C CYS A 38 -13.15 4.50 -8.52
N LEU A 39 -13.49 4.47 -9.81
CA LEU A 39 -14.76 4.99 -10.32
C LEU A 39 -15.96 4.18 -9.83
N VAL A 40 -15.87 2.85 -9.86
CA VAL A 40 -16.93 1.95 -9.39
C VAL A 40 -17.17 2.13 -7.89
N LEU A 41 -16.12 2.14 -7.07
CA LEU A 41 -16.29 2.28 -5.62
C LEU A 41 -16.69 3.71 -5.23
N TYR A 42 -16.25 4.73 -5.99
CA TYR A 42 -16.73 6.09 -5.83
C TYR A 42 -18.23 6.21 -6.14
N SER A 43 -18.71 5.59 -7.22
CA SER A 43 -20.14 5.63 -7.56
C SER A 43 -21.00 4.92 -6.51
N VAL A 44 -20.52 3.81 -5.94
CA VAL A 44 -21.17 3.15 -4.79
C VAL A 44 -21.15 4.05 -3.55
N ALA A 45 -20.07 4.81 -3.31
CA ALA A 45 -20.00 5.77 -2.22
C ALA A 45 -21.06 6.88 -2.33
N LEU A 46 -21.49 7.23 -3.55
CA LEU A 46 -22.58 8.20 -3.78
C LEU A 46 -23.90 7.80 -3.13
N ALA A 47 -24.15 6.50 -2.98
CA ALA A 47 -25.36 6.00 -2.33
C ALA A 47 -25.40 6.21 -0.81
N LYS A 48 -24.24 6.53 -0.18
CA LYS A 48 -24.08 6.69 1.27
C LYS A 48 -24.54 5.50 2.13
N GLN A 49 -24.54 4.29 1.58
CA GLN A 49 -24.91 3.07 2.30
C GLN A 49 -23.68 2.23 2.65
N LYS A 50 -23.34 2.13 3.93
CA LYS A 50 -22.14 1.41 4.40
C LYS A 50 -22.10 -0.05 3.93
N TRP A 51 -23.24 -0.75 3.98
CA TRP A 51 -23.36 -2.13 3.50
C TRP A 51 -22.99 -2.27 2.02
N LEU A 52 -23.44 -1.34 1.17
CA LEU A 52 -23.12 -1.38 -0.27
C LEU A 52 -21.63 -1.17 -0.50
N CYS A 53 -20.99 -0.26 0.23
CA CYS A 53 -19.54 -0.04 0.17
C CYS A 53 -18.76 -1.31 0.55
N PHE A 54 -19.18 -2.01 1.61
CA PHE A 54 -18.56 -3.27 2.02
C PHE A 54 -18.75 -4.37 0.98
N VAL A 55 -19.97 -4.58 0.50
CA VAL A 55 -20.26 -5.63 -0.49
C VAL A 55 -19.53 -5.36 -1.80
N ALA A 56 -19.59 -4.14 -2.32
CA ALA A 56 -18.90 -3.78 -3.55
C ALA A 56 -17.38 -3.97 -3.42
N GLY A 57 -16.80 -3.54 -2.30
CA GLY A 57 -15.39 -3.74 -2.02
C GLY A 57 -14.98 -5.21 -1.95
N LEU A 58 -15.74 -6.03 -1.21
CA LEU A 58 -15.50 -7.48 -1.11
C LEU A 58 -15.68 -8.18 -2.46
N CYS A 59 -16.68 -7.79 -3.25
CA CYS A 59 -16.87 -8.31 -4.61
C CYS A 59 -15.69 -7.95 -5.52
N CYS A 60 -15.19 -6.72 -5.48
CA CYS A 60 -14.00 -6.32 -6.23
C CYS A 60 -12.74 -7.06 -5.75
N LEU A 61 -12.61 -7.38 -4.45
CA LEU A 61 -11.49 -8.20 -3.97
C LEU A 61 -11.63 -9.65 -4.44
N ALA A 62 -12.85 -10.19 -4.38
CA ALA A 62 -13.15 -11.54 -4.83
C ALA A 62 -12.91 -11.72 -6.35
N SER A 63 -13.16 -10.70 -7.17
CA SER A 63 -12.95 -10.79 -8.63
C SER A 63 -11.50 -11.10 -9.01
N PHE A 64 -10.52 -10.73 -8.18
CA PHE A 64 -9.11 -11.07 -8.43
C PHE A 64 -8.76 -12.54 -8.17
N LYS A 65 -9.58 -13.26 -7.40
CA LYS A 65 -9.36 -14.68 -7.04
C LYS A 65 -10.30 -15.63 -7.78
N LEU A 66 -11.40 -15.11 -8.33
CA LEU A 66 -12.38 -15.92 -9.05
C LEU A 66 -12.08 -15.94 -10.55
N GLU A 67 -12.05 -17.14 -11.14
CA GLU A 67 -12.10 -17.29 -12.60
C GLU A 67 -13.51 -17.02 -13.13
N PRO A 68 -13.67 -16.43 -14.33
CA PRO A 68 -12.64 -16.08 -15.31
C PRO A 68 -12.04 -14.68 -15.14
N PHE A 69 -12.47 -13.91 -14.13
CA PHE A 69 -12.07 -12.52 -13.95
C PHE A 69 -10.58 -12.37 -13.64
N SER A 70 -10.03 -13.26 -12.82
CA SER A 70 -8.59 -13.27 -12.49
C SER A 70 -7.71 -13.38 -13.74
N SER A 71 -7.97 -14.38 -14.60
CA SER A 71 -7.20 -14.62 -15.83
C SER A 71 -7.46 -13.57 -16.91
N TRP A 72 -8.67 -13.00 -16.96
CA TRP A 72 -8.96 -11.87 -17.83
C TRP A 72 -8.16 -10.63 -17.41
N GLN A 73 -8.14 -10.27 -16.11
CA GLN A 73 -7.45 -9.08 -15.64
C GLN A 73 -5.92 -9.21 -15.69
N SER A 74 -5.35 -10.37 -15.34
CA SER A 74 -3.90 -10.61 -15.46
C SER A 74 -3.46 -10.75 -16.92
N GLY A 75 -4.31 -11.31 -17.79
CA GLY A 75 -4.04 -11.49 -19.20
C GLY A 75 -3.82 -10.19 -19.98
N PHE A 76 -4.31 -9.04 -19.49
CA PHE A 76 -4.02 -7.74 -20.08
C PHE A 76 -2.72 -7.09 -19.59
N VAL A 77 -2.21 -7.54 -18.45
CA VAL A 77 -1.00 -7.00 -17.84
C VAL A 77 0.16 -7.89 -18.30
N THR A 78 0.38 -7.91 -19.61
CA THR A 78 1.54 -8.58 -20.21
C THR A 78 2.76 -7.70 -19.97
N GLY A 79 3.75 -8.17 -19.22
CA GLY A 79 5.03 -7.48 -19.19
C GLY A 79 6.19 -8.40 -18.87
N ALA A 80 7.38 -7.79 -18.96
CA ALA A 80 8.64 -8.48 -19.16
C ALA A 80 9.41 -8.78 -17.86
N PHE A 81 8.82 -8.53 -16.69
CA PHE A 81 9.50 -8.62 -15.39
C PHE A 81 8.78 -9.59 -14.43
N ASP A 82 9.54 -10.48 -13.80
CA ASP A 82 9.03 -11.56 -12.93
C ASP A 82 8.22 -11.09 -11.70
N LEU A 83 8.31 -9.80 -11.30
CA LEU A 83 7.62 -9.26 -10.13
C LEU A 83 6.24 -8.66 -10.44
N GLN A 84 5.84 -8.63 -11.71
CA GLN A 84 4.65 -7.92 -12.16
C GLN A 84 3.36 -8.47 -11.57
N ASP A 85 3.23 -9.79 -11.44
CA ASP A 85 2.05 -10.41 -10.82
C ASP A 85 1.89 -10.00 -9.36
N VAL A 86 3.00 -9.96 -8.61
CA VAL A 86 2.98 -9.57 -7.19
C VAL A 86 2.56 -8.10 -7.05
N LEU A 87 3.10 -7.24 -7.91
CA LEU A 87 2.74 -5.81 -7.96
C LEU A 87 1.29 -5.60 -8.41
N PHE A 88 0.80 -6.43 -9.32
CA PHE A 88 -0.59 -6.43 -9.79
C PHE A 88 -1.55 -6.74 -8.63
N TYR A 89 -1.40 -7.88 -7.96
CA TYR A 89 -2.28 -8.27 -6.87
C TYR A 89 -2.15 -7.33 -5.66
N GLY A 90 -0.93 -6.93 -5.31
CA GLY A 90 -0.66 -5.98 -4.23
C GLY A 90 -1.34 -4.64 -4.51
N GLY A 91 -0.99 -4.00 -5.62
CA GLY A 91 -1.49 -2.66 -5.94
C GLY A 91 -3.02 -2.62 -6.14
N CYS A 92 -3.60 -3.60 -6.83
CA CYS A 92 -5.06 -3.68 -6.97
C CYS A 92 -5.76 -3.92 -5.63
N GLY A 93 -5.25 -4.86 -4.82
CA GLY A 93 -5.83 -5.18 -3.50
C GLY A 93 -5.79 -3.98 -2.56
N PHE A 94 -4.63 -3.33 -2.43
CA PHE A 94 -4.48 -2.12 -1.62
C PHE A 94 -5.28 -0.95 -2.17
N THR A 95 -5.45 -0.83 -3.48
CA THR A 95 -6.36 0.17 -4.06
C THR A 95 -7.79 -0.05 -3.64
N ILE A 96 -8.31 -1.28 -3.69
CA ILE A 96 -9.69 -1.54 -3.26
C ILE A 96 -9.86 -1.22 -1.79
N MET A 97 -8.93 -1.65 -0.92
CA MET A 97 -9.00 -1.36 0.51
C MET A 97 -9.04 0.14 0.78
N ARG A 98 -8.24 0.94 0.06
CA ARG A 98 -8.27 2.41 0.15
C ARG A 98 -9.58 2.99 -0.38
N CYS A 99 -10.07 2.51 -1.52
CA CYS A 99 -11.37 2.95 -2.04
C CYS A 99 -12.53 2.61 -1.07
N MET A 100 -12.48 1.46 -0.40
CA MET A 100 -13.44 1.06 0.63
C MET A 100 -13.36 1.99 1.84
N SER A 101 -12.16 2.28 2.36
CA SER A 101 -11.94 3.27 3.43
C SER A 101 -12.62 4.58 3.03
N PHE A 102 -12.20 5.18 1.91
CA PHE A 102 -12.77 6.42 1.39
C PHE A 102 -14.31 6.39 1.33
N ALA A 103 -14.89 5.30 0.84
CA ALA A 103 -16.34 5.17 0.71
C ALA A 103 -17.04 5.13 2.07
N LEU A 104 -16.49 4.40 3.04
CA LEU A 104 -17.03 4.31 4.41
C LEU A 104 -16.94 5.65 5.14
N GLU A 105 -15.79 6.31 5.10
CA GLU A 105 -15.61 7.64 5.69
C GLU A 105 -16.49 8.70 5.00
N SER A 106 -16.69 8.59 3.68
CA SER A 106 -17.63 9.45 2.93
C SER A 106 -19.09 9.24 3.34
N CYS A 107 -19.48 8.01 3.73
CA CYS A 107 -20.82 7.71 4.22
C CYS A 107 -21.07 8.34 5.61
N GLU A 108 -20.06 8.41 6.46
CA GLU A 108 -20.16 8.99 7.82
C GLU A 108 -20.18 10.52 7.81
N ARG A 109 -19.64 11.14 6.75
CA ARG A 109 -19.61 12.59 6.61
C ARG A 109 -21.01 13.19 6.43
N LYS A 110 -21.33 14.19 7.26
CA LYS A 110 -22.58 14.95 7.21
C LYS A 110 -22.65 15.92 6.03
N GLU A 111 -21.53 16.53 5.65
CA GLU A 111 -21.44 17.61 4.64
C GLU A 111 -21.22 17.11 3.19
N GLY A 112 -22.09 16.22 2.70
CA GLY A 112 -21.93 15.68 1.33
C GLY A 112 -20.81 14.63 1.23
N ILE A 113 -20.21 14.48 0.05
CA ILE A 113 -19.21 13.44 -0.28
C ILE A 113 -17.92 14.12 -0.73
N TYR A 114 -16.77 13.50 -0.46
CA TYR A 114 -15.48 13.98 -0.93
C TYR A 114 -15.37 13.91 -2.47
N SER A 115 -14.48 14.72 -3.05
CA SER A 115 -14.30 14.72 -4.49
C SER A 115 -13.61 13.44 -4.96
N ILE A 116 -13.90 12.99 -6.19
CA ILE A 116 -13.14 11.92 -6.84
C ILE A 116 -11.63 12.26 -6.89
N PHE A 117 -11.27 13.54 -6.98
CA PHE A 117 -9.88 13.96 -6.92
C PHE A 117 -9.22 13.68 -5.57
N ASP A 118 -9.97 13.69 -4.47
CA ASP A 118 -9.44 13.37 -3.14
C ASP A 118 -9.20 11.86 -3.02
N LEU A 119 -10.08 11.04 -3.61
CA LEU A 119 -9.85 9.61 -3.76
C LEU A 119 -8.60 9.32 -4.60
N LEU A 120 -8.40 10.03 -5.71
CA LEU A 120 -7.23 9.83 -6.58
C LEU A 120 -5.93 10.22 -5.87
N LYS A 121 -5.89 11.34 -5.13
CA LYS A 121 -4.70 11.72 -4.33
C LYS A 121 -4.34 10.65 -3.30
N TYR A 122 -5.34 10.09 -2.64
CA TYR A 122 -5.19 9.05 -1.64
C TYR A 122 -4.75 7.72 -2.25
N ASN A 123 -5.37 7.31 -3.36
CA ASN A 123 -5.05 6.05 -4.01
C ASN A 123 -3.71 6.07 -4.77
N PHE A 124 -3.32 7.20 -5.36
CA PHE A 124 -2.04 7.34 -6.07
C PHE A 124 -0.91 7.91 -5.21
N TYR A 125 -1.01 7.81 -3.89
CA TYR A 125 0.13 8.05 -3.02
C TYR A 125 1.14 6.89 -3.14
N LEU A 126 2.21 7.10 -3.91
CA LEU A 126 3.13 6.03 -4.33
C LEU A 126 3.71 5.19 -3.17
N PRO A 127 4.16 5.77 -2.04
CA PRO A 127 4.73 4.98 -0.95
C PRO A 127 3.79 3.91 -0.40
N PHE A 128 2.47 4.12 -0.47
CA PHE A 128 1.46 3.16 -0.03
C PHE A 128 0.74 2.44 -1.17
N PHE A 129 1.20 2.60 -2.40
CA PHE A 129 0.48 2.09 -3.56
C PHE A 129 0.54 0.58 -3.69
N PHE A 130 1.75 0.01 -3.72
CA PHE A 130 1.95 -1.42 -4.02
C PHE A 130 1.99 -2.32 -2.79
N PHE A 131 2.68 -1.89 -1.72
CA PHE A 131 2.92 -2.72 -0.53
C PHE A 131 3.01 -1.94 0.78
N GLY A 132 2.69 -0.64 0.78
CA GLY A 132 2.75 0.14 2.02
C GLY A 132 1.53 -0.06 2.90
N PRO A 133 1.57 0.43 4.15
CA PRO A 133 0.45 0.32 5.07
C PRO A 133 -0.81 1.01 4.54
N VAL A 134 -1.97 0.41 4.81
CA VAL A 134 -3.26 1.06 4.57
C VAL A 134 -3.51 2.06 5.70
N MET A 135 -3.21 3.32 5.44
CA MET A 135 -3.67 4.44 6.27
C MET A 135 -5.10 4.80 5.89
N THR A 136 -5.98 5.10 6.84
CA THR A 136 -7.38 5.47 6.56
C THR A 136 -7.48 6.84 5.86
N PHE A 137 -8.57 7.09 5.15
CA PHE A 137 -8.71 8.30 4.34
C PHE A 137 -8.78 9.57 5.18
N ASP A 138 -9.43 9.53 6.34
CA ASP A 138 -9.55 10.66 7.28
C ASP A 138 -8.16 11.15 7.76
N GLN A 139 -7.30 10.22 8.16
CA GLN A 139 -5.92 10.50 8.58
C GLN A 139 -5.10 11.07 7.43
N PHE A 140 -5.18 10.47 6.25
CA PHE A 140 -4.48 10.98 5.07
C PHE A 140 -4.96 12.38 4.67
N HIS A 141 -6.26 12.59 4.58
CA HIS A 141 -6.84 13.87 4.18
C HIS A 141 -6.52 14.99 5.19
N ALA A 142 -6.53 14.68 6.49
CA ALA A 142 -6.18 15.63 7.54
C ALA A 142 -4.71 16.06 7.48
N GLN A 143 -3.79 15.16 7.16
CA GLN A 143 -2.35 15.42 7.20
C GLN A 143 -1.79 15.96 5.88
N VAL A 144 -2.33 15.54 4.73
CA VAL A 144 -1.80 15.92 3.41
C VAL A 144 -1.92 17.42 3.10
N SER A 145 -2.77 18.14 3.82
CA SER A 145 -2.96 19.60 3.71
C SER A 145 -2.15 20.41 4.73
N VAL A 146 -1.46 19.77 5.68
CA VAL A 146 -0.72 20.46 6.75
C VAL A 146 0.66 20.91 6.26
N PRO A 147 1.08 22.17 6.53
CA PRO A 147 2.40 22.67 6.19
C PRO A 147 3.56 21.84 6.78
N ARG A 148 4.72 21.86 6.12
CA ARG A 148 5.91 21.11 6.56
C ARG A 148 6.59 21.79 7.73
N ASP A 149 6.88 21.03 8.78
CA ASP A 149 7.81 21.45 9.83
C ASP A 149 9.23 20.99 9.48
N LEU A 150 10.05 21.92 8.99
CA LEU A 150 11.42 21.66 8.58
C LEU A 150 12.34 21.24 9.75
N SER A 151 11.97 21.58 11.00
CA SER A 151 12.78 21.26 12.18
C SER A 151 12.84 19.74 12.46
N LEU A 152 11.80 19.00 12.06
CA LEU A 152 11.70 17.54 12.24
C LEU A 152 12.55 16.75 11.22
N MET A 153 12.98 17.39 10.12
CA MET A 153 13.62 16.70 8.99
C MET A 153 14.94 16.01 9.35
N ARG A 154 15.72 16.56 10.29
CA ARG A 154 17.00 15.98 10.69
C ARG A 154 16.82 14.59 11.28
N ASN A 155 15.84 14.42 12.17
CA ASN A 155 15.58 13.13 12.80
C ASN A 155 15.06 12.12 11.76
N ILE A 156 14.16 12.55 10.88
CA ILE A 156 13.62 11.71 9.81
C ILE A 156 14.74 11.23 8.87
N ARG A 157 15.71 12.08 8.52
CA ARG A 157 16.86 11.70 7.67
C ARG A 157 17.73 10.62 8.31
N VAL A 158 17.98 10.69 9.62
CA VAL A 158 18.72 9.63 10.34
C VAL A 158 17.95 8.32 10.27
N HIS A 159 16.65 8.34 10.53
CA HIS A 159 15.81 7.16 10.38
C HIS A 159 15.81 6.63 8.93
N ALA A 160 15.84 7.50 7.92
CA ALA A 160 15.93 7.08 6.52
C ALA A 160 17.23 6.33 6.22
N LEU A 161 18.36 6.85 6.70
CA LEU A 161 19.66 6.20 6.55
C LEU A 161 19.67 4.82 7.22
N LEU A 162 19.09 4.71 8.42
CA LEU A 162 18.99 3.44 9.15
C LEU A 162 18.14 2.41 8.39
N HIS A 163 16.99 2.82 7.83
CA HIS A 163 16.16 1.91 7.05
C HIS A 163 16.83 1.48 5.74
N VAL A 164 17.55 2.38 5.06
CA VAL A 164 18.37 2.01 3.89
C VAL A 164 19.45 0.99 4.28
N GLY A 165 20.14 1.21 5.40
CA GLY A 165 21.09 0.24 5.94
C GLY A 165 20.45 -1.11 6.27
N ALA A 166 19.25 -1.10 6.84
CA ALA A 166 18.49 -2.32 7.13
C ALA A 166 18.06 -3.06 5.86
N VAL A 167 17.63 -2.36 4.81
CA VAL A 167 17.31 -2.95 3.50
C VAL A 167 18.53 -3.68 2.94
N ILE A 168 19.69 -3.01 2.90
CA ILE A 168 20.93 -3.60 2.38
C ILE A 168 21.34 -4.83 3.22
N ALA A 169 21.27 -4.71 4.55
CA ALA A 169 21.63 -5.81 5.44
C ALA A 169 20.72 -7.03 5.24
N VAL A 170 19.42 -6.81 5.09
CA VAL A 170 18.43 -7.87 4.86
C VAL A 170 18.57 -8.48 3.46
N ASP A 171 18.84 -7.66 2.43
CA ASP A 171 19.11 -8.14 1.08
C ASP A 171 20.35 -9.04 1.03
N ILE A 172 21.45 -8.60 1.67
CA ILE A 172 22.66 -9.41 1.84
C ILE A 172 22.33 -10.70 2.60
N PHE A 173 21.64 -10.59 3.75
CA PHE A 173 21.31 -11.76 4.56
C PHE A 173 20.51 -12.77 3.75
N PHE A 174 19.46 -12.35 3.05
CA PHE A 174 18.63 -13.24 2.24
C PHE A 174 19.31 -13.78 0.98
N HIS A 175 20.27 -13.06 0.40
CA HIS A 175 21.06 -13.57 -0.71
C HIS A 175 21.88 -14.81 -0.30
N PHE A 176 22.38 -14.83 0.94
CA PHE A 176 23.19 -15.95 1.45
C PHE A 176 22.36 -17.01 2.20
N PHE A 177 21.27 -16.59 2.84
CA PHE A 177 20.34 -17.49 3.53
C PHE A 177 19.30 -17.98 2.52
N TYR A 178 19.67 -19.02 1.77
CA TYR A 178 18.83 -19.70 0.76
C TYR A 178 17.64 -20.48 1.39
N ILE A 179 16.88 -19.84 2.27
CA ILE A 179 15.70 -20.42 2.94
C ILE A 179 14.69 -20.92 1.91
N LEU A 180 14.52 -20.19 0.81
CA LEU A 180 13.56 -20.52 -0.25
C LEU A 180 13.99 -21.66 -1.17
N THR A 181 15.27 -22.08 -1.15
CA THR A 181 15.73 -23.23 -1.95
C THR A 181 15.69 -24.54 -1.17
N LEU A 182 15.33 -24.50 0.11
CA LEU A 182 15.11 -25.71 0.89
C LEU A 182 13.88 -26.44 0.33
N PRO A 183 14.03 -27.67 -0.19
CA PRO A 183 12.94 -28.37 -0.85
C PRO A 183 11.77 -28.58 0.13
N SER A 184 10.61 -28.07 -0.25
CA SER A 184 9.33 -28.28 0.44
C SER A 184 8.87 -29.76 0.42
N ASP A 185 9.52 -30.58 -0.40
CA ASP A 185 9.28 -32.02 -0.59
C ASP A 185 9.94 -32.92 0.47
N LEU A 186 10.58 -32.33 1.49
CA LEU A 186 10.90 -33.06 2.71
C LEU A 186 9.55 -33.47 3.33
N LYS A 187 9.20 -34.76 3.19
CA LYS A 187 7.97 -35.42 3.69
C LYS A 187 7.65 -35.16 5.18
N PHE A 188 8.54 -34.49 5.89
CA PHE A 188 8.32 -33.81 7.14
C PHE A 188 8.73 -32.34 6.95
N VAL A 189 7.76 -31.44 6.77
CA VAL A 189 8.02 -30.01 6.90
C VAL A 189 8.51 -29.82 8.34
N ASN A 190 9.82 -29.71 8.52
CA ASN A 190 10.40 -29.53 9.83
C ASN A 190 9.81 -28.25 10.44
N PRO A 191 9.33 -28.28 11.70
CA PRO A 191 8.82 -27.08 12.37
C PRO A 191 9.77 -25.88 12.28
N GLY A 192 11.08 -26.15 12.24
CA GLY A 192 12.11 -25.14 12.01
C GLY A 192 12.01 -24.44 10.64
N LEU A 193 11.70 -25.16 9.57
CA LEU A 193 11.55 -24.56 8.23
C LEU A 193 10.30 -23.67 8.16
N ALA A 194 9.18 -24.14 8.72
CA ALA A 194 7.96 -23.35 8.82
C ALA A 194 8.18 -22.07 9.64
N TYR A 195 8.87 -22.19 10.77
CA TYR A 195 9.25 -21.04 11.61
C TYR A 195 10.18 -20.07 10.87
N SER A 196 11.20 -20.57 10.17
CA SER A 196 12.12 -19.74 9.41
C SER A 196 11.42 -18.98 8.28
N ASN A 197 10.49 -19.61 7.56
CA ASN A 197 9.68 -18.93 6.54
C ASN A 197 8.81 -17.84 7.14
N LEU A 198 8.20 -18.08 8.30
CA LEU A 198 7.38 -17.08 9.00
C LEU A 198 8.20 -15.85 9.41
N VAL A 199 9.39 -16.07 9.99
CA VAL A 199 10.30 -14.99 10.37
C VAL A 199 10.81 -14.26 9.12
N TYR A 200 11.12 -15.00 8.06
CA TYR A 200 11.56 -14.45 6.78
C TYR A 200 10.52 -13.50 6.17
N ASP A 201 9.26 -13.93 6.11
CA ASP A 201 8.16 -13.10 5.60
C ASP A 201 7.90 -11.88 6.50
N TRP A 202 8.00 -12.04 7.82
CA TRP A 202 7.89 -10.92 8.75
C TRP A 202 9.01 -9.89 8.54
N VAL A 203 10.27 -10.32 8.41
CA VAL A 203 11.41 -9.42 8.18
C VAL A 203 11.23 -8.67 6.86
N LYS A 204 10.80 -9.33 5.79
CA LYS A 204 10.47 -8.67 4.51
C LYS A 204 9.42 -7.58 4.69
N ALA A 205 8.31 -7.90 5.35
CA ALA A 205 7.24 -6.95 5.61
C ALA A 205 7.72 -5.78 6.48
N ALA A 206 8.47 -6.04 7.55
CA ALA A 206 9.00 -5.02 8.45
C ALA A 206 9.93 -4.04 7.73
N VAL A 207 10.82 -4.54 6.85
CA VAL A 207 11.71 -3.70 6.04
C VAL A 207 10.91 -2.86 5.04
N MET A 208 9.97 -3.46 4.32
CA MET A 208 9.11 -2.74 3.36
C MET A 208 8.33 -1.62 4.05
N PHE A 209 7.68 -1.92 5.19
CA PHE A 209 6.98 -0.93 6.01
C PHE A 209 7.93 0.17 6.49
N GLY A 210 9.14 -0.18 6.93
CA GLY A 210 10.13 0.77 7.38
C GLY A 210 10.54 1.79 6.30
N VAL A 211 10.74 1.32 5.06
CA VAL A 211 11.05 2.18 3.91
C VAL A 211 9.86 3.09 3.59
N THR A 212 8.66 2.53 3.40
CA THR A 212 7.48 3.30 3.01
C THR A 212 7.09 4.33 4.08
N ASN A 213 7.20 3.94 5.36
CA ASN A 213 6.91 4.83 6.49
C ASN A 213 7.92 5.97 6.59
N THR A 214 9.19 5.70 6.29
CA THR A 214 10.19 6.76 6.31
C THR A 214 9.97 7.76 5.19
N ILE A 215 9.61 7.31 3.99
CA ILE A 215 9.23 8.22 2.88
C ILE A 215 7.97 9.02 3.27
N ALA A 216 6.97 8.39 3.86
CA ALA A 216 5.77 9.06 4.35
C ALA A 216 6.09 10.15 5.40
N ARG A 217 7.00 9.85 6.33
CA ARG A 217 7.48 10.84 7.32
C ARG A 217 8.26 11.98 6.68
N LEU A 218 9.02 11.74 5.61
CA LEU A 218 9.67 12.80 4.83
C LEU A 218 8.64 13.71 4.14
N ASP A 219 7.48 13.16 3.77
CA ASP A 219 6.33 13.91 3.25
C ASP A 219 5.49 14.60 4.35
N HIS A 220 5.88 14.45 5.61
CA HIS A 220 5.17 14.92 6.81
C HIS A 220 3.81 14.25 7.03
N LEU A 221 3.69 13.00 6.60
CA LEU A 221 2.62 12.11 7.03
C LEU A 221 3.11 11.28 8.23
N ASP A 222 2.20 10.98 9.15
CA ASP A 222 2.39 10.04 10.24
C ASP A 222 1.80 8.69 9.84
N PRO A 223 2.62 7.76 9.32
CA PRO A 223 2.15 6.46 8.85
C PRO A 223 1.73 5.55 10.01
N PRO A 224 0.86 4.55 9.75
CA PRO A 224 0.55 3.50 10.70
C PRO A 224 1.81 2.79 11.23
N GLN A 225 1.72 2.30 12.46
CA GLN A 225 2.83 1.58 13.09
C GLN A 225 3.14 0.28 12.30
N PRO A 226 4.43 -0.10 12.23
CA PRO A 226 4.81 -1.37 11.60
C PRO A 226 4.26 -2.56 12.41
N PRO A 227 4.06 -3.72 11.77
CA PRO A 227 3.58 -4.92 12.45
C PRO A 227 4.56 -5.34 13.55
N LYS A 228 4.03 -5.74 14.71
CA LYS A 228 4.84 -6.31 15.79
C LYS A 228 5.50 -7.61 15.34
N CYS A 229 6.64 -7.95 15.96
CA CYS A 229 7.32 -9.22 15.68
C CYS A 229 6.44 -10.40 16.05
N ILE A 230 6.27 -11.34 15.13
CA ILE A 230 5.41 -12.51 15.33
C ILE A 230 5.84 -13.37 16.51
N THR A 231 7.13 -13.35 16.87
CA THR A 231 7.69 -14.09 18.01
C THR A 231 7.48 -13.39 19.36
N MET A 232 7.06 -12.13 19.34
CA MET A 232 6.77 -11.30 20.51
C MET A 232 5.26 -11.15 20.76
N LEU A 233 4.41 -11.81 19.96
CA LEU A 233 2.98 -11.82 20.15
C LEU A 233 2.61 -12.81 21.25
N TYR A 234 2.32 -12.29 22.45
CA TYR A 234 1.83 -13.09 23.57
C TYR A 234 0.32 -13.32 23.52
N VAL A 235 -0.42 -12.43 22.85
CA VAL A 235 -1.88 -12.50 22.69
C VAL A 235 -2.23 -12.17 21.24
N PHE A 236 -3.09 -12.97 20.62
CA PHE A 236 -3.53 -12.77 19.22
C PHE A 236 -4.31 -11.47 19.00
N ALA A 237 -4.73 -10.79 20.06
CA ALA A 237 -5.38 -9.48 20.00
C ALA A 237 -4.39 -8.30 19.91
N GLU A 238 -3.07 -8.56 19.99
CA GLU A 238 -2.03 -7.53 19.96
C GLU A 238 -1.43 -7.29 18.56
N THR A 239 -1.88 -8.04 17.55
CA THR A 239 -1.55 -7.86 16.12
C THR A 239 -2.26 -6.64 15.55
#